data_AF-A0A1A9EXR0-F1
#
_entry.id   AF-A0A1A9EXR0-F1
#
_cell.length_a   1.000
_cell.length_b   1.000
_cell.length_c   1.000
_cell.angle_alpha   90.00
_cell.angle_beta   90.00
_cell.angle_gamma   90.00
#
_symmetry.space_group_name_H-M   'P 1'
#
loop_
_entity.id
_entity.type
_entity.pdbx_description
1 polymer ?
#
loop_
_entity_poly.entity_id
_entity_poly.type
_entity_poly.pdbx_seq_one_letter_code
_entity_poly.pdbx_strand_id
1 'polypeptide(L)'
;MSPARTKLLHHIATALGLLFLGLWYVLFKQLGVLDWIMDLAPRSHAGAGLMLGIATIMIPGFFIWKLYNRWVERRLQIRGIYYEDSYYQKKADKDD
;
A
#
# COMPACT_ATOMS: atom_id res chain seq x y z
N MET A 1 18.42 -3.52 16.32
CA MET A 1 18.61 -4.41 15.15
C MET A 1 19.69 -3.80 14.26
N SER A 2 20.47 -4.60 13.53
CA SER A 2 21.39 -4.04 12.54
C SER A 2 20.61 -3.34 11.42
N PRO A 3 21.13 -2.26 10.80
CA PRO A 3 20.45 -1.54 9.73
C PRO A 3 20.05 -2.45 8.56
N ALA A 4 20.91 -3.40 8.19
CA ALA A 4 20.64 -4.39 7.15
C ALA A 4 19.44 -5.28 7.47
N ARG A 5 19.33 -5.75 8.73
CA ARG A 5 18.20 -6.59 9.17
C ARG A 5 16.89 -5.82 9.16
N THR A 6 16.88 -4.56 9.61
CA THR A 6 15.68 -3.71 9.56
C THR A 6 15.21 -3.48 8.12
N LYS A 7 16.14 -3.19 7.19
CA LYS A 7 15.83 -3.04 5.77
C LYS A 7 15.24 -4.31 5.16
N LEU A 8 15.83 -5.47 5.46
CA LEU A 8 15.35 -6.76 4.99
C LEU A 8 13.92 -7.03 5.49
N LEU A 9 13.67 -6.86 6.79
CA LEU A 9 12.35 -7.08 7.38
C LEU A 9 11.30 -6.12 6.82
N HIS A 10 11.67 -4.86 6.56
CA HIS A 10 10.78 -3.90 5.93
C HIS A 10 10.39 -4.34 4.50
N HIS A 11 11.35 -4.81 3.69
CA HIS A 11 11.05 -5.30 2.33
C HIS A 11 10.15 -6.54 2.35
N ILE A 12 10.41 -7.49 3.26
CA ILE A 12 9.56 -8.68 3.43
C ILE A 12 8.14 -8.25 3.83
N ALA A 13 8.01 -7.33 4.79
CA ALA A 13 6.72 -6.82 5.21
C ALA A 13 5.97 -6.11 4.06
N THR A 14 6.66 -5.27 3.29
CA THR A 14 6.09 -4.62 2.10
C THR A 14 5.65 -5.64 1.05
N ALA A 15 6.45 -6.68 0.81
CA ALA A 15 6.09 -7.77 -0.11
C ALA A 15 4.85 -8.54 0.37
N LEU A 16 4.71 -8.79 1.67
CA LEU A 16 3.52 -9.40 2.26
C LEU A 16 2.29 -8.49 2.10
N GLY A 17 2.45 -7.18 2.29
CA GLY A 17 1.39 -6.18 2.05
C GLY A 17 0.93 -6.17 0.59
N LEU A 18 1.86 -6.29 -0.35
CA LEU A 18 1.54 -6.39 -1.78
C LEU A 18 0.82 -7.72 -2.12
N LEU A 19 1.30 -8.83 -1.58
CA LEU A 19 0.65 -10.14 -1.74
C LEU A 19 -0.78 -10.10 -1.20
N PHE A 20 -1.00 -9.45 -0.06
CA PHE A 20 -2.32 -9.24 0.52
C PHE A 20 -3.25 -8.52 -0.47
N LEU A 21 -2.82 -7.47 -1.17
CA LEU A 21 -3.68 -6.83 -2.18
C LEU A 21 -4.07 -7.76 -3.33
N GLY A 22 -3.12 -8.57 -3.80
CA GLY A 22 -3.39 -9.55 -4.85
C GLY A 22 -4.46 -10.55 -4.39
N LEU A 23 -4.31 -11.08 -3.17
CA LEU A 23 -5.29 -11.99 -2.57
C LEU A 23 -6.62 -11.31 -2.30
N TRP A 24 -6.62 -10.05 -1.87
CA TRP A 24 -7.82 -9.24 -1.67
C TRP A 24 -8.61 -9.12 -2.97
N TYR A 25 -7.96 -8.73 -4.06
CA TYR A 25 -8.59 -8.67 -5.37
C TYR A 25 -9.15 -10.03 -5.80
N VAL A 26 -8.35 -11.10 -5.68
CA VAL A 26 -8.77 -12.46 -6.07
C VAL A 26 -9.97 -12.93 -5.26
N LEU A 27 -10.01 -12.66 -3.95
CA LEU A 27 -11.15 -12.98 -3.08
C LEU A 27 -12.43 -12.35 -3.61
N PHE A 28 -12.44 -11.05 -3.85
CA PHE A 28 -13.63 -10.35 -4.33
C PHE A 28 -14.03 -10.71 -5.76
N LYS A 29 -13.05 -11.06 -6.60
CA LYS A 29 -13.30 -11.66 -7.91
C LYS A 29 -14.00 -13.01 -7.77
N GLN A 30 -13.53 -13.89 -6.88
CA GLN A 30 -14.14 -15.21 -6.65
C GLN A 30 -15.54 -15.13 -6.03
N LEU A 31 -15.79 -14.12 -5.21
CA LEU A 31 -17.12 -13.84 -4.66
C LEU A 31 -18.11 -13.25 -5.68
N GLY A 32 -17.68 -12.96 -6.91
CA GLY A 32 -18.54 -12.39 -7.96
C GLY A 32 -18.91 -10.93 -7.75
N VAL A 33 -18.23 -10.22 -6.83
CA VAL A 33 -18.57 -8.82 -6.51
C VAL A 33 -18.29 -7.90 -7.69
N LEU A 34 -17.25 -8.19 -8.48
CA LEU A 34 -16.96 -7.42 -9.69
C LEU A 34 -18.05 -7.60 -10.75
N ASP A 35 -18.56 -8.82 -10.95
CA ASP A 35 -19.63 -9.08 -11.90
C ASP A 35 -20.92 -8.37 -11.46
N TRP A 36 -21.25 -8.42 -10.16
CA TRP A 36 -22.37 -7.71 -9.59
C TRP A 36 -22.30 -6.19 -9.80
N ILE A 37 -21.11 -5.57 -9.64
CA ILE A 37 -20.94 -4.14 -9.91
C ILE A 37 -21.06 -3.84 -11.40
N MET A 38 -20.56 -4.72 -12.26
CA MET A 38 -20.61 -4.57 -13.72
C MET A 38 -22.04 -4.62 -14.26
N ASP A 39 -22.93 -5.39 -13.63
CA ASP A 39 -24.36 -5.43 -13.99
C ASP A 39 -25.07 -4.09 -13.76
N LEU A 40 -24.51 -3.21 -12.91
CA LEU A 40 -25.02 -1.86 -12.69
C LEU A 40 -24.55 -0.87 -13.77
N ALA A 41 -23.53 -1.23 -14.56
CA ALA A 41 -22.93 -0.35 -15.56
C ALA A 41 -23.64 -0.47 -16.92
N PRO A 42 -23.88 0.66 -17.62
CA PRO A 42 -24.35 0.61 -19.00
C PRO A 42 -23.34 -0.12 -19.89
N ARG A 43 -23.80 -1.00 -20.79
CA ARG A 43 -22.93 -1.78 -21.69
C ARG A 43 -21.97 -0.92 -22.51
N SER A 44 -22.39 0.29 -22.89
CA SER A 44 -21.55 1.25 -23.61
C SER A 44 -20.33 1.73 -22.83
N HIS A 45 -20.33 1.61 -21.50
CA HIS A 45 -19.28 2.09 -20.59
C HIS A 45 -18.73 0.97 -19.70
N ALA A 46 -18.82 -0.29 -20.15
CA ALA A 46 -18.39 -1.46 -19.38
C ALA A 46 -16.95 -1.33 -18.85
N GLY A 47 -16.01 -0.82 -19.65
CA GLY A 47 -14.62 -0.61 -19.20
C GLY A 47 -14.50 0.39 -18.04
N ALA A 48 -15.26 1.49 -18.07
CA ALA A 48 -15.27 2.47 -16.98
C ALA A 48 -15.96 1.91 -15.73
N GLY A 49 -17.06 1.15 -15.91
CA GLY A 49 -17.73 0.42 -14.83
C GLY A 49 -16.78 -0.55 -14.12
N LEU A 50 -15.97 -1.28 -14.88
CA LEU A 50 -14.98 -2.21 -14.34
C LEU A 50 -13.94 -1.48 -13.49
N MET A 51 -13.42 -0.35 -13.99
CA MET A 51 -12.45 0.46 -13.25
C MET A 51 -13.02 0.98 -11.93
N LEU A 52 -14.26 1.47 -11.93
CA LEU A 52 -14.94 1.93 -10.72
C LEU A 52 -15.22 0.78 -9.74
N GLY A 53 -15.58 -0.40 -10.24
CA GLY A 53 -15.74 -1.59 -9.43
C GLY A 53 -14.44 -2.02 -8.76
N ILE A 54 -13.35 -2.08 -9.52
CA ILE A 54 -12.01 -2.36 -8.98
C ILE A 54 -11.63 -1.31 -7.94
N ALA A 55 -11.82 -0.01 -8.23
CA ALA A 55 -11.51 1.05 -7.29
C ALA A 55 -12.30 0.90 -5.98
N THR A 56 -13.61 0.62 -6.08
CA THR A 56 -14.50 0.46 -4.93
C THR A 56 -14.05 -0.67 -4.00
N ILE A 57 -13.62 -1.80 -4.58
CA ILE A 57 -13.14 -2.97 -3.83
C ILE A 57 -11.73 -2.76 -3.29
N MET A 58 -10.86 -2.09 -4.06
CA MET A 58 -9.46 -1.92 -3.70
C MET A 58 -9.23 -0.82 -2.67
N ILE A 59 -10.05 0.24 -2.62
CA ILE A 59 -9.90 1.34 -1.65
C ILE A 59 -9.86 0.82 -0.20
N PRO A 60 -10.78 -0.04 0.27
CA PRO A 60 -10.68 -0.67 1.58
C PRO A 60 -9.40 -1.51 1.75
N GLY A 61 -8.97 -2.26 0.73
CA GLY A 61 -7.72 -3.02 0.75
C GLY A 61 -6.49 -2.12 0.95
N PHE A 62 -6.42 -1.00 0.24
CA PHE A 62 -5.37 0.01 0.42
C PHE A 62 -5.42 0.68 1.80
N PHE A 63 -6.62 0.90 2.34
CA PHE A 63 -6.76 1.42 3.70
C PHE A 63 -6.21 0.44 4.75
N ILE A 64 -6.49 -0.86 4.61
CA ILE A 64 -5.92 -1.91 5.46
C ILE A 64 -4.39 -1.96 5.30
N TRP A 65 -3.87 -1.92 4.07
CA TRP A 65 -2.43 -1.83 3.84
C TRP A 65 -1.85 -0.62 4.57
N LYS A 66 -2.41 0.58 4.40
CA LYS A 66 -1.92 1.78 5.09
C LYS A 66 -1.79 1.58 6.61
N LEU A 67 -2.78 0.96 7.25
CA LEU A 67 -2.73 0.65 8.67
C LEU A 67 -1.66 -0.40 9.01
N TYR A 68 -1.53 -1.43 8.18
CA TYR A 68 -0.48 -2.44 8.29
C TYR A 68 0.91 -1.83 8.18
N ASN A 69 1.17 -0.99 7.16
CA ASN A 69 2.46 -0.30 7.00
C ASN A 69 2.80 0.53 8.23
N ARG A 70 1.84 1.34 8.71
CA ARG A 70 2.05 2.16 9.91
C ARG A 70 2.35 1.31 11.14
N TRP A 71 1.73 0.14 11.26
CA TRP A 71 2.03 -0.81 12.33
C TRP A 71 3.43 -1.42 12.20
N VAL A 72 3.83 -1.85 10.99
CA VAL A 72 5.17 -2.39 10.70
C VAL A 72 6.25 -1.34 10.99
N GLU A 73 6.08 -0.12 10.51
CA GLU A 73 7.02 0.99 10.73
C GLU A 73 7.23 1.27 12.22
N ARG A 74 6.15 1.32 13.00
CA ARG A 74 6.23 1.47 14.47
C ARG A 74 7.00 0.32 15.11
N ARG A 75 6.78 -0.93 14.65
CA ARG A 75 7.46 -2.12 15.18
C ARG A 75 8.95 -2.17 14.82
N LEU A 76 9.30 -1.71 13.62
CA LEU A 76 10.67 -1.66 13.13
C LEU A 76 11.41 -0.37 13.53
N GLN A 77 10.74 0.52 14.27
CA GLN A 77 11.25 1.84 14.65
C GLN A 77 11.74 2.67 13.46
N ILE A 78 11.13 2.47 12.30
CA ILE A 78 11.41 3.25 11.09
C ILE A 78 10.69 4.59 11.29
N ARG A 79 11.47 5.61 11.67
CA ARG A 79 11.00 6.99 11.66
C ARG A 79 11.11 7.48 10.22
N GLY A 80 10.05 8.08 9.70
CA GLY A 80 10.10 8.72 8.38
C GLY A 80 11.23 9.73 8.38
N ILE A 81 12.22 9.55 7.50
CA ILE A 81 13.14 10.62 7.17
C ILE A 81 12.30 11.57 6.32
N TYR A 82 11.88 12.69 6.90
CA TYR A 82 11.24 13.73 6.11
C TYR A 82 12.30 14.30 5.17
N TYR A 83 11.88 14.76 3.98
CA TYR A 83 12.79 15.36 3.00
C TYR A 83 13.62 16.51 3.62
N GLU A 84 13.09 17.11 4.68
CA GLU A 84 13.70 18.16 5.47
C GLU A 84 14.85 17.65 6.36
N ASP A 85 14.74 16.44 6.93
CA ASP A 85 15.73 15.87 7.84
C ASP A 85 17.10 15.67 7.16
N SER A 86 17.10 15.30 5.88
CA SER A 86 18.32 15.16 5.07
C SER A 86 18.90 16.50 4.60
N TYR A 87 18.08 17.53 4.46
CA TYR A 87 18.53 18.89 4.12
C TYR A 87 19.27 19.56 5.29
N TYR A 88 18.77 19.40 6.52
CA TYR A 88 19.39 19.97 7.72
C TYR A 88 20.67 19.23 8.15
N GLN A 89 20.74 17.91 7.96
CA GLN A 89 21.98 17.15 8.24
C GLN A 89 23.17 17.60 7.38
N LYS A 90 22.93 18.09 6.16
CA LYS A 90 24.00 18.52 5.25
C LYS A 90 24.62 19.88 5.61
N LYS A 91 23.96 20.67 6.46
CA LYS A 91 24.48 21.98 6.92
C LYS A 91 25.31 21.88 8.19
N ALA A 92 25.02 20.92 9.07
CA ALA A 92 25.74 20.77 10.33
C ALA A 92 27.21 20.31 10.17
N ASP A 93 27.57 19.77 9.01
CA ASP A 93 28.89 19.17 8.74
C ASP A 93 29.86 20.14 8.01
N LYS A 94 29.55 21.44 7.98
CA LYS A 94 30.35 22.46 7.26
C LYS A 94 30.88 23.61 8.11
N ASP A 95 30.61 23.59 9.42
CA ASP A 95 31.00 24.67 10.34
C ASP A 95 32.00 24.23 11.44
N ASP A 96 32.73 23.12 11.23
CA ASP A 96 33.91 22.73 12.04
C ASP A 96 35.22 22.86 11.23
#